data_AF-A0A502GT58-F1
#
_entry.id   AF-A0A502GT58-F1
#
_cell.length_a   1.000
_cell.length_b   1.000
_cell.length_c   1.000
_cell.angle_alpha   90.00
_cell.angle_beta   90.00
_cell.angle_gamma   90.00
#
_symmetry.space_group_name_H-M   'P 1'
#
loop_
_entity.id
_entity.type
_entity.pdbx_description
1 polymer ?
#
loop_
_entity_poly.entity_id
_entity_poly.type
_entity_poly.pdbx_seq_one_letter_code
_entity_poly.pdbx_strand_id
1 'polypeptide(L)'
;MFTGGRDSTLAACYLMLQGIPVHLYSANSGCSLHRGILAHRVEELRNRFGELVVEHTVEDISGTFRSIAIENIESDILRHRKNLVLLGEKLAIHAHLVDFCRRNDISIINDGITHYQQEFPEQRQVAKDFLVNLMNQFDIQYHSPIYEFAQSADDVKYRLLQLGISTKSLEGVSIFGDSFSTPSDETILAYLNEKTPLALNIVKFLSGETLNLGPRTAAHAAA
;
A
#
# COMPACT_ATOMS: atom_id res chain seq x y z
N MET A 1 6.16 -1.92 1.58
CA MET A 1 5.29 -1.42 0.50
C MET A 1 6.16 -0.77 -0.56
N PHE A 2 6.05 -1.23 -1.80
CA PHE A 2 6.99 -0.88 -2.86
C PHE A 2 6.28 -0.61 -4.18
N THR A 3 6.44 0.61 -4.72
CA THR A 3 5.83 1.04 -5.99
C THR A 3 6.81 1.05 -7.15
N GLY A 4 8.12 0.99 -6.87
CA GLY A 4 9.19 1.29 -7.83
C GLY A 4 9.47 2.78 -7.99
N GLY A 5 8.71 3.62 -7.28
CA GLY A 5 8.93 5.06 -7.18
C GLY A 5 10.20 5.37 -6.40
N ARG A 6 10.66 6.61 -6.51
CA ARG A 6 11.88 7.05 -5.82
C ARG A 6 11.78 6.87 -4.31
N ASP A 7 10.64 7.21 -3.74
CA ASP A 7 10.47 7.29 -2.29
C ASP A 7 10.35 5.90 -1.67
N SER A 8 9.54 5.02 -2.27
CA SER A 8 9.46 3.62 -1.84
C SER A 8 10.77 2.85 -2.08
N THR A 9 11.54 3.23 -3.11
CA THR A 9 12.91 2.72 -3.32
C THR A 9 13.85 3.20 -2.22
N LEU A 10 13.83 4.48 -1.87
CA LEU A 10 14.70 5.02 -0.82
C LEU A 10 14.37 4.40 0.54
N ALA A 11 13.10 4.18 0.85
CA ALA A 11 12.68 3.48 2.07
C ALA A 11 13.26 2.06 2.14
N ALA A 12 13.16 1.29 1.05
CA ALA A 12 13.75 -0.05 0.99
C ALA A 12 15.29 -0.01 1.15
N CYS A 13 15.97 0.89 0.43
CA CYS A 13 17.40 1.11 0.55
C CYS A 13 17.81 1.46 1.99
N TYR A 14 17.06 2.34 2.65
CA TYR A 14 17.35 2.79 4.01
C TYR A 14 17.35 1.64 5.01
N LEU A 15 16.38 0.72 4.91
CA LEU A 15 16.33 -0.49 5.72
C LEU A 15 17.50 -1.44 5.40
N MET A 16 17.79 -1.67 4.12
CA MET A 16 18.87 -2.57 3.71
C MET A 16 20.26 -2.04 4.06
N LEU A 17 20.46 -0.72 4.12
CA LEU A 17 21.71 -0.12 4.63
C LEU A 17 21.96 -0.44 6.11
N GLN A 18 20.90 -0.76 6.86
CA GLN A 18 20.98 -1.20 8.26
C GLN A 18 21.11 -2.73 8.38
N GLY A 19 21.25 -3.44 7.26
CA GLY A 19 21.33 -4.89 7.22
C GLY A 19 19.98 -5.60 7.42
N ILE A 20 18.86 -4.88 7.29
CA ILE A 20 17.52 -5.45 7.43
C ILE A 20 17.09 -6.05 6.09
N PRO A 21 16.81 -7.36 6.00
CA PRO A 21 16.23 -7.96 4.80
C PRO A 21 14.82 -7.45 4.55
N VAL A 22 14.47 -7.21 3.29
CA VAL A 22 13.18 -6.63 2.90
C VAL A 22 12.44 -7.51 1.89
N HIS A 23 11.14 -7.72 2.16
CA HIS A 23 10.18 -8.18 1.15
C HIS A 23 9.61 -6.95 0.43
N LEU A 24 9.75 -6.91 -0.89
CA LEU A 24 9.19 -5.87 -1.73
C LEU A 24 7.75 -6.28 -2.11
N TYR A 25 6.76 -5.66 -1.48
CA TYR A 25 5.36 -5.89 -1.80
C TYR A 25 4.80 -4.78 -2.68
N SER A 26 4.33 -5.13 -3.88
CA SER A 26 3.65 -4.24 -4.83
C SER A 26 2.21 -4.70 -5.03
N ALA A 27 1.28 -3.75 -5.11
CA ALA A 27 -0.12 -4.03 -5.39
C ALA A 27 -0.50 -3.51 -6.77
N ASN A 28 -1.32 -4.29 -7.47
CA ASN A 28 -1.83 -4.00 -8.80
C ASN A 28 -3.35 -3.86 -8.75
N SER A 29 -3.82 -2.62 -8.82
CA SER A 29 -5.24 -2.24 -8.88
C SER A 29 -5.85 -2.21 -10.29
N GLY A 30 -5.04 -2.39 -11.33
CA GLY A 30 -5.44 -2.17 -12.72
C GLY A 30 -5.44 -0.71 -13.22
N CYS A 31 -5.27 0.31 -12.35
CA CYS A 31 -5.44 1.72 -12.76
C CYS A 31 -4.15 2.48 -13.10
N SER A 32 -2.98 1.83 -13.10
CA SER A 32 -1.69 2.49 -13.38
C SER A 32 -1.19 2.21 -14.80
N LEU A 33 -0.75 3.25 -15.50
CA LEU A 33 -0.12 3.18 -16.81
C LEU A 33 1.36 2.77 -16.70
N HIS A 34 1.89 2.10 -17.73
CA HIS A 34 3.33 1.78 -17.91
C HIS A 34 4.01 0.92 -16.82
N ARG A 35 3.51 -0.30 -16.58
CA ARG A 35 3.97 -1.18 -15.48
C ARG A 35 5.20 -2.05 -15.77
N GLY A 36 5.67 -2.11 -17.02
CA GLY A 36 6.72 -3.06 -17.43
C GLY A 36 8.12 -2.79 -16.86
N ILE A 37 8.35 -1.63 -16.24
CA ILE A 37 9.69 -1.17 -15.83
C ILE A 37 10.01 -1.37 -14.34
N LEU A 38 9.04 -1.79 -13.52
CA LEU A 38 9.24 -2.07 -12.09
C LEU A 38 10.31 -3.15 -11.87
N ALA A 39 10.36 -4.17 -12.72
CA ALA A 39 11.33 -5.25 -12.64
C ALA A 39 12.78 -4.74 -12.73
N HIS A 40 13.05 -3.69 -13.53
CA HIS A 40 14.37 -3.08 -13.59
C HIS A 40 14.79 -2.45 -12.26
N ARG A 41 13.84 -1.84 -11.53
CA ARG A 41 14.13 -1.30 -10.19
C ARG A 41 14.51 -2.40 -9.21
N VAL A 42 13.77 -3.50 -9.22
CA VAL A 42 14.04 -4.65 -8.34
C VAL A 42 15.40 -5.25 -8.65
N GLU A 43 15.75 -5.34 -9.93
CA GLU A 43 17.06 -5.82 -10.38
C GLU A 43 18.19 -4.87 -9.94
N GLU A 44 18.01 -3.55 -10.02
CA GLU A 44 18.98 -2.60 -9.44
C GLU A 44 19.18 -2.82 -7.93
N LEU A 45 18.10 -3.03 -7.18
CA LEU A 45 18.17 -3.29 -5.74
C LEU A 45 18.89 -4.60 -5.44
N ARG A 46 18.60 -5.68 -6.18
CA ARG A 46 19.28 -6.97 -6.05
C ARG A 46 20.77 -6.87 -6.35
N ASN A 47 21.13 -6.18 -7.43
CA ASN A 47 22.53 -5.96 -7.78
C ASN A 47 23.28 -5.16 -6.70
N ARG A 48 22.60 -4.25 -6.01
CA ARG A 48 23.21 -3.41 -4.97
C ARG A 48 23.29 -4.07 -3.59
N PHE A 49 22.24 -4.80 -3.19
CA PHE A 49 22.04 -5.28 -1.82
C PHE A 49 21.99 -6.81 -1.69
N GLY A 50 22.02 -7.55 -2.80
CA GLY A 50 22.05 -9.02 -2.83
C GLY A 50 20.89 -9.65 -2.08
N GLU A 51 21.22 -10.59 -1.19
CA GLU A 51 20.28 -11.39 -0.39
C GLU A 51 19.39 -10.56 0.56
N LEU A 52 19.69 -9.28 0.77
CA LEU A 52 18.80 -8.40 1.54
C LEU A 52 17.48 -8.12 0.81
N VAL A 53 17.41 -8.32 -0.51
CA VAL A 53 16.14 -8.31 -1.26
C VAL A 53 15.58 -9.72 -1.27
N VAL A 54 14.76 -10.06 -0.27
CA VAL A 54 14.27 -11.43 -0.05
C VAL A 54 13.36 -11.89 -1.19
N GLU A 55 12.35 -11.09 -1.49
CA GLU A 55 11.37 -11.39 -2.53
C GLU A 55 10.77 -10.10 -3.10
N HIS A 56 10.31 -10.14 -4.35
CA HIS A 56 9.40 -9.13 -4.89
C HIS A 56 8.08 -9.80 -5.28
N THR A 57 7.01 -9.43 -4.58
CA THR A 57 5.64 -9.92 -4.82
C THR A 57 4.82 -8.82 -5.47
N VAL A 58 4.11 -9.16 -6.55
CA VAL A 58 3.12 -8.28 -7.18
C VAL A 58 1.74 -8.94 -7.02
N GLU A 59 0.90 -8.38 -6.16
CA GLU A 59 -0.43 -8.91 -5.89
C GLU A 59 -1.51 -8.16 -6.67
N ASP A 60 -2.45 -8.89 -7.27
CA ASP A 60 -3.65 -8.30 -7.89
C ASP A 60 -4.67 -7.96 -6.81
N ILE A 61 -4.99 -6.67 -6.69
CA ILE A 61 -5.96 -6.13 -5.74
C ILE A 61 -7.18 -5.51 -6.44
N SER A 62 -7.34 -5.72 -7.76
CA SER A 62 -8.35 -5.05 -8.59
C SER A 62 -9.78 -5.23 -8.07
N GLY A 63 -10.13 -6.42 -7.57
CA GLY A 63 -11.45 -6.69 -6.97
C GLY A 63 -11.70 -5.88 -5.70
N THR A 64 -10.72 -5.83 -4.80
CA THR A 64 -10.77 -5.04 -3.55
C THR A 64 -10.80 -3.55 -3.85
N PHE A 65 -9.94 -3.08 -4.75
CA PHE A 65 -9.92 -1.70 -5.22
C PHE A 65 -11.27 -1.29 -5.80
N ARG A 66 -11.86 -2.13 -6.66
CA ARG A 66 -13.18 -1.87 -7.23
C ARG A 66 -14.23 -1.70 -6.13
N SER A 67 -14.28 -2.62 -5.19
CA SER A 67 -15.29 -2.64 -4.11
C SER A 67 -15.18 -1.43 -3.18
N ILE A 68 -13.95 -0.99 -2.88
CA ILE A 68 -13.71 0.13 -1.96
C ILE A 68 -13.87 1.48 -2.67
N ALA A 69 -13.19 1.66 -3.80
CA ALA A 69 -12.93 2.98 -4.37
C ALA A 69 -13.75 3.30 -5.63
N ILE A 70 -14.22 2.29 -6.38
CA ILE A 70 -14.82 2.49 -7.71
C ILE A 70 -16.33 2.25 -7.73
N GLU A 71 -16.82 1.19 -7.08
CA GLU A 71 -18.22 0.76 -7.17
C GLU A 71 -19.22 1.88 -6.85
N ASN A 72 -18.88 2.73 -5.88
CA ASN A 72 -19.72 3.84 -5.42
C ASN A 72 -19.11 5.21 -5.71
N ILE A 73 -18.22 5.31 -6.71
CA ILE A 73 -17.43 6.52 -6.98
C ILE A 73 -18.28 7.78 -7.21
N GLU A 74 -19.43 7.68 -7.88
CA GLU A 74 -20.31 8.82 -8.11
C GLU A 74 -20.86 9.38 -6.80
N SER A 75 -21.29 8.49 -5.90
CA SER A 75 -21.80 8.89 -4.58
C SER A 75 -20.70 9.50 -3.72
N ASP A 76 -19.50 8.93 -3.77
CA ASP A 76 -18.33 9.44 -3.07
C ASP A 76 -17.96 10.85 -3.55
N ILE A 77 -17.94 11.08 -4.86
CA ILE A 77 -17.67 12.40 -5.46
C ILE A 77 -18.76 13.40 -5.07
N LEU A 78 -20.04 13.03 -5.11
CA LEU A 78 -21.14 13.94 -4.76
C LEU A 78 -21.11 14.33 -3.27
N ARG A 79 -20.77 13.37 -2.40
CA ARG A 79 -20.69 13.59 -0.94
C ARG A 79 -19.45 14.42 -0.57
N HIS A 80 -18.27 13.96 -0.97
CA HIS A 80 -17.00 14.52 -0.52
C HIS A 80 -16.53 15.69 -1.38
N ARG A 81 -17.07 15.83 -2.60
CA ARG A 81 -16.70 16.87 -3.59
C ARG A 81 -15.20 16.91 -3.90
N LYS A 82 -14.56 15.75 -3.80
CA LYS A 82 -13.12 15.52 -3.95
C LYS A 82 -12.91 14.16 -4.60
N ASN A 83 -11.82 14.03 -5.36
CA ASN A 83 -11.38 12.71 -5.82
C ASN A 83 -10.54 12.06 -4.71
N LEU A 84 -11.05 10.97 -4.14
CA LEU A 84 -10.42 10.20 -3.06
C LEU A 84 -10.10 8.76 -3.48
N VAL A 85 -10.08 8.48 -4.79
CA VAL A 85 -9.90 7.12 -5.32
C VAL A 85 -8.56 6.52 -4.88
N LEU A 86 -7.47 7.29 -4.88
CA LEU A 86 -6.15 6.82 -4.45
C LEU A 86 -6.07 6.56 -2.95
N LEU A 87 -6.86 7.28 -2.15
CA LEU A 87 -7.01 7.00 -0.72
C LEU A 87 -7.75 5.66 -0.51
N GLY A 88 -8.78 5.39 -1.32
CA GLY A 88 -9.46 4.09 -1.35
C GLY A 88 -8.54 2.96 -1.84
N GLU A 89 -7.69 3.23 -2.83
CA GLU A 89 -6.64 2.29 -3.27
C GLU A 89 -5.66 1.99 -2.14
N LYS A 90 -5.15 3.00 -1.42
CA LYS A 90 -4.27 2.82 -0.26
C LYS A 90 -4.93 1.91 0.78
N LEU A 91 -6.23 2.09 1.06
CA LEU A 91 -6.98 1.23 1.98
C LEU A 91 -7.11 -0.21 1.45
N ALA A 92 -7.37 -0.39 0.15
CA ALA A 92 -7.40 -1.70 -0.50
C ALA A 92 -6.05 -2.44 -0.38
N ILE A 93 -4.94 -1.73 -0.57
CA ILE A 93 -3.59 -2.28 -0.39
C ILE A 93 -3.40 -2.78 1.05
N HIS A 94 -3.84 -2.01 2.05
CA HIS A 94 -3.71 -2.40 3.47
C HIS A 94 -4.54 -3.64 3.79
N ALA A 95 -5.72 -3.82 3.20
CA ALA A 95 -6.52 -5.03 3.38
C ALA A 95 -5.77 -6.30 2.92
N HIS A 96 -5.10 -6.25 1.77
CA HIS A 96 -4.30 -7.38 1.27
C HIS A 96 -3.00 -7.57 2.06
N LEU A 97 -2.36 -6.47 2.49
CA LEU A 97 -1.15 -6.56 3.31
C LEU A 97 -1.35 -7.37 4.58
N VAL A 98 -2.53 -7.32 5.20
CA VAL A 98 -2.83 -8.14 6.38
C VAL A 98 -2.69 -9.64 6.06
N ASP A 99 -3.26 -10.11 4.95
CA ASP A 99 -3.15 -11.50 4.53
C ASP A 99 -1.72 -11.86 4.11
N PHE A 100 -1.07 -11.00 3.32
CA PHE A 100 0.32 -11.18 2.91
C PHE A 100 1.25 -11.30 4.12
N CYS A 101 1.13 -10.39 5.09
CA CYS A 101 1.91 -10.40 6.32
C CYS A 101 1.73 -11.69 7.11
N ARG A 102 0.48 -12.15 7.29
CA ARG A 102 0.18 -13.39 8.01
C ARG A 102 0.76 -14.62 7.34
N ARG A 103 0.66 -14.72 6.01
CA ARG A 103 1.19 -15.87 5.25
C ARG A 103 2.72 -15.96 5.26
N ASN A 104 3.39 -14.83 5.49
CA ASN A 104 4.84 -14.72 5.46
C ASN A 104 5.47 -14.50 6.84
N ASP A 105 4.67 -14.57 7.92
CA ASP A 105 5.13 -14.29 9.30
C ASP A 105 5.82 -12.92 9.45
N ILE A 106 5.26 -11.90 8.79
CA ILE A 106 5.77 -10.52 8.80
C ILE A 106 4.88 -9.66 9.69
N SER A 107 5.46 -9.07 10.74
CA SER A 107 4.77 -8.16 11.68
C SER A 107 5.14 -6.69 11.50
N ILE A 108 6.02 -6.35 10.56
CA ILE A 108 6.48 -4.98 10.33
C ILE A 108 6.32 -4.63 8.85
N ILE A 109 5.58 -3.57 8.56
CA ILE A 109 5.50 -2.98 7.22
C ILE A 109 6.12 -1.59 7.22
N ASN A 110 6.82 -1.28 6.14
CA ASN A 110 7.41 0.02 5.88
C ASN A 110 6.93 0.55 4.54
N ASP A 111 6.74 1.86 4.43
CA ASP A 111 6.42 2.50 3.16
C ASP A 111 7.28 3.73 2.84
N GLY A 112 7.02 4.32 1.67
CA GLY A 112 7.73 5.47 1.17
C GLY A 112 6.95 6.78 1.28
N ILE A 113 5.98 6.92 2.18
CA ILE A 113 5.31 8.22 2.36
C ILE A 113 6.33 9.26 2.83
N THR A 114 6.24 10.46 2.28
CA THR A 114 7.10 11.59 2.62
C THR A 114 6.30 12.82 3.03
N HIS A 115 6.84 13.66 3.92
CA HIS A 115 6.15 14.87 4.37
C HIS A 115 5.98 15.91 3.25
N TYR A 116 6.93 15.98 2.31
CA TYR A 116 6.87 16.95 1.21
C TYR A 116 5.77 16.66 0.17
N GLN A 117 5.12 15.48 0.26
CA GLN A 117 3.99 15.07 -0.57
C GLN A 117 2.64 15.15 0.18
N GLN A 118 2.54 15.97 1.23
CA GLN A 118 1.32 16.13 2.04
C GLN A 118 0.11 16.73 1.29
N GLU A 119 0.27 17.19 0.06
CA GLU A 119 -0.83 17.56 -0.83
C GLU A 119 -1.64 16.34 -1.29
N PHE A 120 -1.01 15.16 -1.32
CA PHE A 120 -1.65 13.89 -1.65
C PHE A 120 -2.42 13.35 -0.43
N PRO A 121 -3.73 13.08 -0.55
CA PRO A 121 -4.55 12.67 0.59
C PRO A 121 -4.02 11.44 1.35
N GLU A 122 -3.51 10.46 0.62
CA GLU A 122 -2.96 9.20 1.14
C GLU A 122 -1.60 9.35 1.84
N GLN A 123 -0.95 10.51 1.71
CA GLN A 123 0.33 10.82 2.33
C GLN A 123 0.21 11.77 3.54
N ARG A 124 -0.98 12.33 3.77
CA ARG A 124 -1.24 13.22 4.90
C ARG A 124 -1.13 12.51 6.24
N GLN A 125 -0.73 13.26 7.27
CA GLN A 125 -0.57 12.74 8.61
C GLN A 125 -1.85 12.08 9.14
N VAL A 126 -3.02 12.68 8.90
CA VAL A 126 -4.32 12.08 9.28
C VAL A 126 -4.58 10.72 8.65
N ALA A 127 -4.20 10.50 7.38
CA ALA A 127 -4.35 9.22 6.70
C ALA A 127 -3.32 8.20 7.21
N LYS A 128 -2.08 8.65 7.42
CA LYS A 128 -1.00 7.84 8.00
C LYS A 128 -1.38 7.33 9.39
N ASP A 129 -1.81 8.22 10.30
CA ASP A 129 -2.20 7.84 11.67
C ASP A 129 -3.39 6.87 11.66
N PHE A 130 -4.37 7.11 10.78
CA PHE A 130 -5.49 6.20 10.60
C PHE A 130 -5.01 4.79 10.20
N LEU A 131 -4.16 4.69 9.18
CA LEU A 131 -3.67 3.42 8.66
C LEU A 131 -2.74 2.71 9.66
N VAL A 132 -1.92 3.45 10.42
CA VAL A 132 -1.12 2.88 11.52
C VAL A 132 -2.03 2.23 12.56
N ASN A 133 -3.08 2.94 12.99
CA ASN A 133 -4.06 2.39 13.94
C ASN A 133 -4.83 1.20 13.38
N LEU A 134 -5.14 1.19 12.08
CA LEU A 134 -5.78 0.06 11.41
C LEU A 134 -4.87 -1.18 11.42
N MET A 135 -3.60 -1.03 11.02
CA MET A 135 -2.66 -2.17 10.97
C MET A 135 -2.33 -2.72 12.36
N ASN A 136 -2.29 -1.85 13.37
CA ASN A 136 -2.03 -2.25 14.75
C ASN A 136 -3.14 -3.17 15.31
N GLN A 137 -4.38 -3.12 14.78
CA GLN A 137 -5.45 -4.07 15.15
C GLN A 137 -5.16 -5.51 14.69
N PHE A 138 -4.19 -5.69 13.80
CA PHE A 138 -3.75 -6.98 13.26
C PHE A 138 -2.34 -7.36 13.72
N ASP A 139 -1.84 -6.72 14.79
CA ASP A 139 -0.49 -6.90 15.33
C ASP A 139 0.62 -6.58 14.30
N ILE A 140 0.33 -5.69 13.33
CA ILE A 140 1.27 -5.25 12.31
C ILE A 140 1.72 -3.82 12.62
N GLN A 141 3.02 -3.66 12.87
CA GLN A 141 3.66 -2.36 13.05
C GLN A 141 3.86 -1.69 11.69
N TYR A 142 3.36 -0.47 11.54
CA TYR A 142 3.45 0.29 10.30
C TYR A 142 4.30 1.55 10.48
N HIS A 143 5.36 1.64 9.68
CA HIS A 143 6.29 2.75 9.69
C HIS A 143 6.44 3.42 8.32
N SER A 144 6.79 4.70 8.35
CA SER A 144 7.22 5.46 7.18
C SER A 144 8.64 5.97 7.45
N PRO A 145 9.68 5.12 7.28
CA PRO A 145 11.03 5.38 7.79
C PRO A 145 11.68 6.65 7.22
N ILE A 146 11.23 7.11 6.06
CA ILE A 146 11.79 8.29 5.38
C ILE A 146 10.97 9.57 5.58
N TYR A 147 9.85 9.50 6.31
CA TYR A 147 8.85 10.57 6.39
C TYR A 147 9.45 11.91 6.84
N GLU A 148 10.29 11.88 7.88
CA GLU A 148 10.86 13.07 8.51
C GLU A 148 12.13 13.59 7.82
N PHE A 149 12.95 12.70 7.24
CA PHE A 149 14.26 13.10 6.73
C PHE A 149 14.31 13.31 5.22
N ALA A 150 13.38 12.74 4.45
CA ALA A 150 13.25 13.02 3.03
C ALA A 150 12.57 14.38 2.88
N GLN A 151 13.33 15.42 2.56
CA GLN A 151 12.84 16.80 2.60
C GLN A 151 12.26 17.28 1.27
N SER A 152 12.65 16.66 0.15
CA SER A 152 12.18 17.02 -1.18
C SER A 152 12.42 15.89 -2.18
N ALA A 153 11.77 15.98 -3.34
CA ALA A 153 11.99 15.07 -4.46
C ALA A 153 13.46 15.08 -4.97
N ASP A 154 14.17 16.20 -4.83
CA ASP A 154 15.58 16.33 -5.17
C ASP A 154 16.49 15.68 -4.11
N ASP A 155 16.17 15.84 -2.83
CA ASP A 155 16.89 15.15 -1.74
C ASP A 155 16.81 13.63 -1.93
N VAL A 156 15.62 13.09 -2.18
CA VAL A 156 15.45 11.65 -2.47
C VAL A 156 16.28 11.23 -3.68
N LYS A 157 16.25 12.03 -4.76
CA LYS A 157 17.03 11.77 -5.97
C LYS A 157 18.53 11.71 -5.70
N TYR A 158 19.08 12.66 -4.93
CA TYR A 158 20.51 12.68 -4.63
C TYR A 158 20.93 11.53 -3.70
N ARG A 159 20.09 11.16 -2.74
CA ARG A 159 20.35 9.99 -1.88
C ARG A 159 20.37 8.70 -2.69
N LEU A 160 19.43 8.50 -3.61
CA LEU A 160 19.44 7.33 -4.50
C LEU A 160 20.70 7.30 -5.38
N LEU A 161 21.13 8.46 -5.90
CA LEU A 161 22.36 8.56 -6.68
C LEU A 161 23.60 8.18 -5.86
N GLN A 162 23.70 8.60 -4.60
CA GLN A 162 24.79 8.22 -3.69
C GLN A 162 24.84 6.70 -3.45
N LEU A 163 23.70 6.02 -3.57
CA LEU A 163 23.60 4.57 -3.42
C LEU A 163 23.88 3.80 -4.72
N GLY A 164 24.12 4.49 -5.83
CA GLY A 164 24.30 3.88 -7.15
C GLY A 164 22.99 3.39 -7.78
N ILE A 165 21.86 3.93 -7.33
CA ILE A 165 20.52 3.54 -7.76
C ILE A 165 19.99 4.59 -8.76
N SER A 166 19.33 4.15 -9.84
CA SER A 166 18.87 5.09 -10.86
C SER A 166 17.81 6.06 -10.33
N THR A 167 17.74 7.26 -10.86
CA THR A 167 16.88 8.32 -10.28
C THR A 167 15.57 8.53 -11.01
N LYS A 168 15.34 7.80 -12.11
CA LYS A 168 14.06 7.85 -12.84
C LYS A 168 12.99 7.15 -12.00
N SER A 169 11.81 7.76 -11.83
CA SER A 169 10.70 7.02 -11.23
C SER A 169 10.28 5.89 -12.18
N LEU A 170 10.22 4.67 -11.66
CA LEU A 170 9.83 3.47 -12.40
C LEU A 170 8.49 2.92 -11.90
N GLU A 171 7.73 3.72 -11.15
CA GLU A 171 6.34 3.41 -10.78
C GLU A 171 5.36 3.72 -11.91
N GLY A 172 4.21 3.04 -11.87
CA GLY A 172 3.12 3.36 -12.77
C GLY A 172 2.42 4.65 -12.36
N VAL A 173 1.97 5.43 -13.34
CA VAL A 173 1.17 6.64 -13.12
C VAL A 173 -0.30 6.24 -13.07
N SER A 174 -0.99 6.51 -11.96
CA SER A 174 -2.43 6.22 -11.85
C SER A 174 -3.25 7.16 -12.72
N ILE A 175 -4.26 6.64 -13.42
CA ILE A 175 -5.21 7.47 -14.21
C ILE A 175 -6.06 8.39 -13.33
N PHE A 176 -6.09 8.15 -12.02
CA PHE A 176 -6.76 9.02 -11.04
C PHE A 176 -5.78 10.00 -10.37
N GLY A 177 -4.48 9.89 -10.66
CA GLY A 177 -3.47 10.85 -10.21
C GLY A 177 -3.72 12.25 -10.77
N ASP A 178 -3.19 13.26 -10.08
CA ASP A 178 -3.21 14.67 -10.50
C ASP A 178 -4.60 15.26 -10.83
N SER A 179 -5.67 14.59 -10.40
CA SER A 179 -7.07 14.95 -10.72
C SER A 179 -7.85 15.46 -9.50
N PHE A 180 -7.16 15.76 -8.40
CA PHE A 180 -7.75 16.15 -7.13
C PHE A 180 -7.39 17.60 -6.76
N SER A 181 -8.34 18.32 -6.17
CA SER A 181 -8.02 19.46 -5.33
C SER A 181 -7.75 18.93 -3.92
N THR A 182 -6.84 19.56 -3.19
CA THR A 182 -6.46 19.09 -1.85
C THR A 182 -7.71 18.99 -0.93
N PRO A 183 -8.04 17.81 -0.39
CA PRO A 183 -9.13 17.66 0.58
C PRO A 183 -8.70 18.15 1.96
N SER A 184 -9.67 18.41 2.84
CA SER A 184 -9.38 18.68 4.25
C SER A 184 -9.17 17.37 5.02
N ASP A 185 -8.59 17.47 6.21
CA ASP A 185 -8.33 16.29 7.03
C ASP A 185 -9.63 15.63 7.51
N GLU A 186 -10.69 16.43 7.73
CA GLU A 186 -12.04 15.93 8.04
C GLU A 186 -12.61 15.12 6.88
N THR A 187 -12.43 15.57 5.63
CA THR A 187 -12.87 14.84 4.44
C THR A 187 -12.12 13.51 4.29
N ILE A 188 -10.80 13.50 4.51
CA ILE A 188 -9.98 12.29 4.46
C ILE A 188 -10.46 11.29 5.52
N LEU A 189 -10.60 11.75 6.76
CA LEU A 189 -11.02 10.91 7.88
C LEU A 189 -12.44 10.38 7.69
N ALA A 190 -13.37 11.21 7.22
CA ALA A 190 -14.73 10.78 6.92
C ALA A 190 -14.76 9.66 5.88
N TYR A 191 -14.04 9.84 4.76
CA TYR A 191 -13.94 8.81 3.73
C TYR A 191 -13.32 7.51 4.23
N LEU A 192 -12.21 7.58 4.98
CA LEU A 192 -11.56 6.39 5.54
C LEU A 192 -12.50 5.63 6.50
N ASN A 193 -13.20 6.33 7.39
CA ASN A 193 -14.17 5.71 8.29
C ASN A 193 -15.32 5.04 7.53
N GLU A 194 -15.84 5.69 6.48
CA GLU A 194 -16.93 5.14 5.65
C GLU A 194 -16.50 3.85 4.92
N LYS A 195 -15.26 3.79 4.43
CA LYS A 195 -14.77 2.67 3.63
C LYS A 195 -14.15 1.54 4.44
N THR A 196 -13.73 1.78 5.68
CA THR A 196 -13.08 0.78 6.54
C THR A 196 -13.89 -0.50 6.76
N PRO A 197 -15.23 -0.46 6.95
CA PRO A 197 -16.02 -1.69 7.06
C PRO A 197 -15.87 -2.62 5.85
N LEU A 198 -15.71 -2.08 4.64
CA LEU A 198 -15.46 -2.86 3.43
C LEU A 198 -14.08 -3.51 3.46
N ALA A 199 -13.04 -2.75 3.85
CA ALA A 199 -11.69 -3.27 3.99
C ALA A 199 -11.61 -4.41 5.03
N LEU A 200 -12.26 -4.26 6.18
CA LEU A 200 -12.31 -5.29 7.22
C LEU A 200 -13.07 -6.54 6.77
N ASN A 201 -14.14 -6.40 5.97
CA ASN A 201 -14.82 -7.54 5.38
C ASN A 201 -13.88 -8.31 4.44
N ILE A 202 -13.14 -7.58 3.60
CA ILE A 202 -12.17 -8.19 2.67
C ILE A 202 -11.05 -8.91 3.43
N VAL A 203 -10.52 -8.34 4.52
CA VAL A 203 -9.52 -9.03 5.37
C VAL A 203 -10.07 -10.38 5.88
N LYS A 204 -11.32 -10.41 6.36
CA LYS A 204 -11.98 -11.65 6.83
C LYS A 204 -12.20 -12.67 5.72
N PHE A 205 -12.51 -12.18 4.52
CA PHE A 205 -12.67 -13.03 3.35
C PHE A 205 -11.34 -13.68 2.95
N LEU A 206 -10.27 -12.87 2.86
CA LEU A 206 -8.93 -13.34 2.51
C LEU A 206 -8.34 -14.28 3.57
N SER A 207 -8.65 -14.07 4.86
CA SER A 207 -8.24 -14.99 5.94
C SER A 207 -9.04 -16.29 5.99
N GLY A 208 -10.06 -16.45 5.15
CA GLY A 208 -10.91 -17.64 5.13
C GLY A 208 -11.90 -17.73 6.31
N GLU A 209 -12.02 -16.69 7.15
CA GLU A 209 -12.97 -16.67 8.28
C GLU A 209 -14.43 -16.77 7.81
N THR A 210 -14.72 -16.30 6.60
CA THR A 210 -16.04 -16.41 5.97
C THR A 210 -16.37 -17.83 5.49
N LEU A 211 -15.38 -18.74 5.45
CA LEU A 211 -15.53 -20.14 5.04
C LEU A 211 -15.72 -21.10 6.23
N ASN A 212 -15.95 -20.59 7.44
CA ASN A 212 -16.45 -21.39 8.57
C ASN A 212 -17.86 -21.91 8.27
N LEU A 213 -17.94 -22.89 7.38
CA LEU A 213 -19.03 -23.83 7.28
C LEU A 213 -19.04 -24.55 8.62
N GLY A 214 -20.02 -24.24 9.47
CA GLY A 214 -20.24 -24.93 10.73
C GLY A 214 -20.18 -26.46 10.56
N PRO A 215 -20.00 -27.22 11.65
CA PRO A 215 -19.78 -28.66 11.56
C PRO A 215 -20.79 -29.29 10.61
N ARG A 216 -20.29 -29.91 9.52
CA ARG A 216 -21.11 -30.73 8.64
C ARG A 216 -21.75 -31.77 9.55
N THR A 217 -23.02 -31.58 9.88
CA THR A 217 -23.85 -32.65 10.40
C THR A 217 -23.83 -33.71 9.31
N ALA A 218 -23.06 -34.78 9.57
CA ALA A 218 -23.11 -35.99 8.77
C ALA A 218 -24.52 -36.56 8.92
N ALA A 219 -25.42 -36.10 8.06
CA ALA A 219 -26.76 -36.62 7.95
C ALA A 219 -26.66 -38.03 7.33
N HIS A 220 -26.87 -39.01 8.20
CA HIS A 220 -27.36 -40.36 7.94
C HIS A 220 -26.73 -41.16 6.78
N ALA A 221 -25.73 -41.96 7.14
CA ALA A 221 -25.73 -43.37 6.75
C ALA A 221 -26.47 -44.16 7.84
N ALA A 222 -27.77 -44.38 7.67
CA ALA A 222 -28.51 -45.41 8.40
C ALA A 222 -29.80 -45.76 7.65
N ALA A 223 -29.92 -47.06 7.34
CA ALA A 223 -31.01 -47.81 6.68
C ALA A 223 -30.86 -47.98 5.16
#